data_AF-A0AAU7XQK3-F1
#
_entry.id   AF-A0AAU7XQK3-F1
#
_cell.length_a   1.000
_cell.length_b   1.000
_cell.length_c   1.000
_cell.angle_alpha   90.00
_cell.angle_beta   90.00
_cell.angle_gamma   90.00
#
_symmetry.space_group_name_H-M   'P 1'
#
loop_
_entity.id
_entity.type
_entity.pdbx_description
1 polymer ?
#
loop_
_entity_poly.entity_id
_entity_poly.type
_entity_poly.pdbx_seq_one_letter_code
_entity_poly.pdbx_strand_id
1 'polypeptide(L)' 'MAFASFSEFLAMGGHAPYVWSAWGVTALLLVATVWHARVEQRQLLNGIKRRARRANSLRGNAQ' A
#
# COMPACT_ATOMS: atom_id res chain seq x y z
N MET A 1 -13.60 -34.13 -19.88
CA MET A 1 -13.07 -33.38 -18.73
C MET A 1 -12.65 -32.01 -19.26
N ALA A 2 -13.51 -30.99 -19.19
CA ALA A 2 -13.39 -29.78 -20.02
C ALA A 2 -12.40 -28.71 -19.51
N PHE A 3 -11.76 -28.92 -18.36
CA PHE A 3 -10.68 -28.06 -17.85
C PHE A 3 -9.78 -28.96 -17.00
N ALA A 4 -8.58 -29.27 -17.50
CA ALA A 4 -7.69 -30.26 -16.90
C ALA A 4 -6.81 -29.67 -15.79
N SER A 5 -6.74 -28.34 -15.64
CA SER A 5 -5.89 -27.72 -14.62
C SER A 5 -6.17 -26.23 -14.40
N PHE A 6 -5.80 -25.73 -13.21
CA PHE A 6 -5.73 -24.29 -12.90
C PHE A 6 -4.85 -23.52 -13.90
N SER A 7 -3.89 -24.22 -14.53
CA SER A 7 -3.02 -23.67 -15.58
C SER A 7 -3.76 -23.39 -16.89
N GLU A 8 -4.79 -24.15 -17.27
CA GLU A 8 -5.63 -23.85 -18.45
C GLU A 8 -6.55 -22.65 -18.22
N PHE A 9 -7.02 -22.47 -16.98
CA PHE A 9 -7.76 -21.27 -16.59
C PHE A 9 -6.86 -20.03 -16.62
N LEU A 10 -5.61 -20.19 -16.17
CA LEU A 10 -4.55 -19.20 -16.28
C LEU A 10 -3.93 -19.10 -17.68
N ALA A 11 -4.36 -19.91 -18.65
CA ALA A 11 -3.83 -19.90 -20.01
C ALA A 11 -4.93 -19.85 -21.07
N MET A 12 -6.18 -19.51 -20.69
CA MET A 12 -7.38 -19.38 -21.54
C MET A 12 -7.02 -18.94 -22.97
N GLY A 13 -6.79 -19.92 -23.86
CA GLY A 13 -6.43 -19.72 -25.27
C GLY A 13 -5.32 -18.69 -25.58
N GLY A 14 -4.38 -18.41 -24.67
CA GLY A 14 -3.28 -17.44 -24.89
C GLY A 14 -3.56 -15.98 -24.47
N HIS A 15 -4.72 -15.66 -23.92
CA HIS A 15 -5.06 -14.27 -23.49
C HIS A 15 -4.73 -13.94 -22.04
N ALA A 16 -4.41 -14.95 -21.24
CA ALA A 16 -4.08 -14.77 -19.84
C ALA A 16 -2.98 -13.73 -19.53
N PRO A 17 -1.87 -13.61 -20.28
CA PRO A 17 -0.89 -12.55 -20.01
C PRO A 17 -1.49 -11.14 -20.13
N TYR A 18 -2.49 -10.92 -20.98
CA TYR A 18 -3.15 -9.62 -21.11
C TYR A 18 -4.03 -9.29 -19.89
N VAL A 19 -4.83 -10.25 -19.43
CA VAL A 19 -5.71 -10.08 -18.27
C VAL A 19 -4.89 -9.88 -17.00
N TRP A 20 -3.89 -10.75 -16.78
CA TRP A 20 -3.01 -10.65 -15.62
C TRP A 20 -2.15 -9.39 -15.64
N SER A 21 -1.75 -8.87 -16.80
CA SER A 21 -1.06 -7.59 -16.89
C SER A 21 -1.97 -6.43 -16.49
N ALA A 22 -3.21 -6.39 -16.98
CA ALA A 22 -4.17 -5.35 -16.60
C ALA A 22 -4.52 -5.39 -15.09
N TRP A 23 -4.75 -6.59 -14.56
CA TRP A 23 -4.94 -6.80 -13.13
C TRP A 23 -3.69 -6.47 -12.31
N GLY A 24 -2.51 -6.84 -12.80
CA GLY A 24 -1.22 -6.55 -12.17
C GLY A 24 -0.93 -5.06 -12.10
N VAL A 25 -1.17 -4.31 -13.18
CA VAL A 25 -1.04 -2.85 -13.21
C VAL A 25 -2.04 -2.21 -12.23
N THR A 26 -3.27 -2.68 -12.21
CA THR A 26 -4.30 -2.15 -11.29
C THR A 26 -3.93 -2.43 -9.82
N ALA A 27 -3.50 -3.66 -9.52
CA ALA A 27 -3.03 -4.04 -8.18
C ALA A 27 -1.79 -3.23 -7.78
N LEU A 28 -0.86 -3.01 -8.71
CA LEU A 28 0.33 -2.18 -8.49
C LEU A 28 -0.06 -0.74 -8.15
N LEU A 29 -0.99 -0.13 -8.89
CA LEU A 29 -1.47 1.22 -8.62
C LEU A 29 -2.17 1.32 -7.26
N LEU A 30 -3.00 0.35 -6.90
CA LEU A 30 -3.64 0.29 -5.58
C LEU A 30 -2.61 0.18 -4.46
N VAL A 31 -1.64 -0.73 -4.59
CA VAL A 31 -0.56 -0.88 -3.62
C VAL A 31 0.27 0.39 -3.51
N ALA A 32 0.65 1.01 -4.64
CA ALA A 32 1.39 2.25 -4.66
C ALA A 32 0.63 3.40 -3.96
N THR A 33 -0.68 3.50 -4.21
CA THR A 33 -1.54 4.51 -3.59
C THR A 33 -1.63 4.32 -2.08
N VAL A 34 -1.89 3.08 -1.64
CA VAL A 34 -1.94 2.75 -0.21
C VAL A 34 -0.59 2.98 0.45
N TRP A 35 0.50 2.61 -0.22
CA TRP A 35 1.86 2.84 0.27
C TRP A 35 2.13 4.33 0.45
N HIS A 36 1.81 5.14 -0.56
CA HIS A 36 1.97 6.59 -0.52
C HIS A 36 1.17 7.21 0.64
N ALA A 37 -0.11 6.85 0.76
CA ALA A 37 -0.96 7.29 1.87
C ALA A 37 -0.39 6.91 3.25
N ARG A 38 0.15 5.69 3.39
CA ARG A 38 0.78 5.27 4.65
C ARG A 38 2.07 5.99 4.95
N VAL A 39 2.90 6.29 3.93
CA VAL A 39 4.13 7.07 4.11
C VAL A 39 3.78 8.48 4.60
N GLU A 40 2.80 9.13 3.98
CA GLU A 40 2.34 10.46 4.37
C GLU A 40 1.77 10.47 5.79
N GLN A 41 0.93 9.49 6.14
CA GLN A 41 0.41 9.34 7.50
C GLN A 41 1.52 9.19 8.55
N ARG A 42 2.57 8.41 8.23
CA ARG A 42 3.74 8.26 9.11
C ARG A 42 4.51 9.56 9.26
N GLN A 43 4.68 10.33 8.19
CA GLN A 43 5.34 11.63 8.24
C GLN A 43 4.57 12.64 9.10
N LEU A 44 3.24 12.70 8.95
CA LEU A 44 2.37 13.56 9.76
C LEU A 44 2.45 13.19 11.26
N LEU A 45 2.34 11.90 11.58
CA LEU A 45 2.46 11.41 12.96
C LEU A 45 3.84 11.71 13.57
N ASN A 46 4.91 11.58 12.79
CA ASN A 46 6.26 11.93 13.25
C ASN A 46 6.40 13.43 13.51
N GLY A 47 5.75 14.28 12.70
CA GLY A 47 5.67 15.72 12.92
C GLY A 47 4.98 16.08 14.24
N ILE A 48 3.85 15.43 14.53
CA ILE A 48 3.09 15.63 15.79
C ILE A 48 3.92 15.17 16.99
N LYS A 49 4.55 13.99 16.94
CA LYS A 49 5.43 13.48 18.02
C LYS A 49 6.57 14.46 18.34
N ARG A 50 7.17 15.09 17.32
CA ARG A 50 8.22 16.09 17.51
C ARG A 50 7.72 17.36 18.22
N ARG A 51 6.49 17.80 17.93
CA ARG A 51 5.86 18.96 18.59
C ARG A 51 5.45 18.63 20.04
N ALA A 52 4.90 17.45 20.27
CA ALA A 52 4.51 16.98 21.61
C ALA A 52 5.71 16.93 22.57
N ARG A 53 6.88 16.47 22.11
CA ARG A 53 8.11 16.45 22.93
C ARG A 53 8.53 17.86 23.39
N ARG A 54 8.42 18.88 22.53
CA ARG A 54 8.75 20.26 22.88
C ARG A 54 7.74 20.90 23.83
N ALA A 55 6.46 20.59 23.66
CA ALA A 55 5.41 21.04 24.58
C ALA A 55 5.60 20.43 25.98
N ASN A 56 6.01 19.16 26.05
CA ASN A 56 6.22 18.47 27.32
C ASN A 56 7.47 18.99 28.07
N SER A 57 8.55 19.35 27.36
CA SER A 57 9.74 19.94 27.99
C SER A 57 9.48 21.35 28.54
N LEU A 58 8.58 22.13 27.93
CA LEU A 58 8.20 23.45 28.43
C LEU A 58 7.26 23.36 29.65
N ARG A 59 6.35 22.38 29.68
CA ARG A 59 5.49 22.13 30.84
C ARG A 59 6.26 21.65 32.07
N GLY A 60 7.32 20.84 31.88
CA GLY A 60 8.14 20.35 33.00
C GLY A 60 9.06 21.39 33.63
N ASN A 61 9.28 22.54 32.97
CA ASN A 61 10.15 23.61 33.48
C ASN A 61 9.37 24.77 34.15
N ALA A 62 8.04 24.65 34.21
CA ALA A 62 7.13 25.62 34.82
C ALA A 62 6.49 25.10 36.12
N GLN A 63 7.00 23.98 36.65
CA GLN A 63 6.60 23.37 37.91
C GLN A 63 7.81 23.35 38.86
#